data_AF-A0A2V7QIM6-F1
#
_entry.id   AF-A0A2V7QIM6-F1
#
_cell.length_a   1.000
_cell.length_b   1.000
_cell.length_c   1.000
_cell.angle_alpha   90.00
_cell.angle_beta   90.00
_cell.angle_gamma   90.00
#
_symmetry.space_group_name_H-M   'P 1'
#
loop_
_entity.id
_entity.type
_entity.pdbx_description
1 polymer ?
#
loop_
_entity_poly.entity_id
_entity_poly.type
_entity_poly.pdbx_seq_one_letter_code
_entity_poly.pdbx_strand_id
1 'polypeptide(L)'
;MITAACASTAGLRSEPLDAGETKFYSAPLAVVGPAARQAVLSAGLNVDTVSTPDSLTWMIIAKKGMSLFSYGELVRVVVAQTPDRAVAVRVFTKRRLATNVTAKGDWSGAIFQQLDRILAEH
;
A
#
# COMPACT_ATOMS: atom_id res chain seq x y z
N MET A 1 -12.75 17.58 25.67
CA MET A 1 -12.74 18.02 24.25
C MET A 1 -12.19 16.86 23.43
N ILE A 2 -12.97 16.31 22.50
CA ILE A 2 -12.51 15.22 21.62
C ILE A 2 -12.04 15.88 20.32
N THR A 3 -10.72 15.99 20.13
CA THR A 3 -10.14 16.48 18.88
C THR A 3 -10.25 15.37 17.83
N ALA A 4 -11.12 15.57 16.85
CA ALA A 4 -11.20 14.69 15.69
C ALA A 4 -9.89 14.78 14.91
N ALA A 5 -9.03 13.77 15.02
CA ALA A 5 -7.78 13.69 14.28
C ALA A 5 -8.10 13.41 12.80
N CYS A 6 -8.09 14.45 11.96
CA CYS A 6 -8.04 14.28 10.52
C CYS A 6 -6.75 13.54 10.15
N ALA A 7 -6.89 12.37 9.52
CA ALA A 7 -5.77 11.63 8.95
C ALA A 7 -5.14 12.45 7.80
N SER A 8 -4.05 13.16 8.09
CA SER A 8 -3.27 13.88 7.09
C SER A 8 -2.19 12.97 6.48
N THR A 9 -1.69 13.31 5.29
CA THR A 9 -0.57 12.60 4.65
C THR A 9 0.69 12.59 5.54
N ALA A 10 0.86 13.63 6.37
CA ALA A 10 1.90 13.70 7.38
C ALA A 10 1.70 12.65 8.50
N GLY A 11 0.44 12.50 8.97
CA GLY A 11 0.04 11.49 9.95
C GLY A 11 0.07 10.04 9.45
N LEU A 12 0.38 9.81 8.16
CA LEU A 12 0.57 8.48 7.57
C LEU A 12 2.07 8.14 7.46
N ARG A 13 2.93 9.16 7.31
CA ARG A 13 4.40 9.01 7.39
C ARG A 13 4.89 8.71 8.80
N SER A 14 4.20 9.23 9.81
CA SER A 14 4.52 9.02 11.23
C SER A 14 4.02 7.69 11.78
N GLU A 15 3.23 6.92 11.02
CA GLU A 15 2.85 5.56 11.41
C GLU A 15 4.07 4.64 11.28
N PRO A 16 4.27 3.71 12.24
CA PRO A 16 5.37 2.76 12.19
C PRO A 16 5.45 2.07 10.82
N LEU A 17 6.66 1.87 10.31
CA LEU A 17 6.85 1.26 8.98
C LEU A 17 6.37 -0.20 8.93
N ASP A 18 6.19 -0.83 10.07
CA ASP A 18 5.60 -2.15 10.32
C ASP A 18 4.08 -2.12 10.55
N ALA A 19 3.45 -0.94 10.58
CA ALA A 19 2.00 -0.85 10.56
C ALA A 19 1.49 -1.27 9.18
N GLY A 20 0.64 -2.31 9.16
CA GLY A 20 0.07 -2.89 7.95
C GLY A 20 0.38 -4.37 7.81
N GLU A 21 -0.36 -5.06 6.94
CA GLU A 21 -0.10 -6.47 6.69
C GLU A 21 1.19 -6.60 5.86
N THR A 22 2.04 -7.56 6.25
CA THR A 22 3.36 -7.77 5.63
C THR A 22 3.43 -9.16 5.02
N LYS A 23 3.93 -9.24 3.79
CA LYS A 23 4.25 -10.50 3.12
C LYS A 23 5.64 -10.46 2.52
N PHE A 24 6.36 -11.57 2.59
CA PHE A 24 7.72 -11.71 2.09
C PHE A 24 7.73 -12.47 0.77
N TYR A 25 8.60 -12.04 -0.15
CA TYR A 25 8.80 -12.63 -1.46
C TYR A 25 10.28 -12.92 -1.68
N SER A 26 10.57 -14.06 -2.30
CA SER A 26 11.94 -14.48 -2.63
C SER A 26 12.48 -13.84 -3.92
N ALA A 27 11.61 -13.17 -4.69
CA ALA A 27 12.00 -12.48 -5.91
C ALA A 27 12.78 -11.18 -5.63
N PRO A 28 13.68 -10.73 -6.53
CA PRO A 28 14.45 -9.51 -6.34
C PRO A 28 13.59 -8.24 -6.28
N LEU A 29 14.08 -7.20 -5.60
CA LEU A 29 13.39 -5.90 -5.50
C LEU A 29 13.04 -5.30 -6.87
N ALA A 30 13.93 -5.46 -7.85
CA ALA A 30 13.72 -4.99 -9.23
C ALA A 30 12.53 -5.66 -9.94
N VAL A 31 12.09 -6.84 -9.47
CA VAL A 31 10.91 -7.55 -9.96
C VAL A 31 9.70 -7.20 -9.11
N VAL A 32 9.84 -7.28 -7.77
CA VAL A 32 8.72 -7.08 -6.84
C VAL A 32 8.23 -5.64 -6.83
N GLY A 33 9.10 -4.63 -6.99
CA GLY A 33 8.72 -3.22 -7.01
C GLY A 33 7.74 -2.87 -8.15
N PRO A 34 8.10 -3.14 -9.43
CA PRO A 34 7.18 -2.99 -10.55
C PRO A 34 5.93 -3.85 -10.43
N ALA A 35 6.05 -5.12 -9.98
CA ALA A 35 4.92 -6.02 -9.79
C ALA A 35 3.94 -5.49 -8.73
N ALA A 36 4.43 -4.92 -7.62
CA ALA A 36 3.61 -4.31 -6.59
C ALA A 36 2.83 -3.10 -7.12
N ARG A 37 3.44 -2.27 -7.96
CA ARG A 37 2.74 -1.17 -8.65
C ARG A 37 1.62 -1.70 -9.54
N GLN A 38 1.88 -2.75 -10.31
CA GLN A 38 0.87 -3.37 -11.16
C GLN A 38 -0.25 -4.00 -10.32
N ALA A 39 0.07 -4.69 -9.22
CA ALA A 39 -0.90 -5.26 -8.30
C ALA A 39 -1.86 -4.19 -7.72
N VAL A 40 -1.33 -3.03 -7.35
CA VAL A 40 -2.12 -1.87 -6.89
C VAL A 40 -3.09 -1.40 -7.98
N LEU A 41 -2.65 -1.29 -9.23
CA LEU A 41 -3.50 -0.90 -10.35
C LEU A 41 -4.58 -1.97 -10.63
N SER A 42 -4.20 -3.25 -10.63
CA SER A 42 -5.11 -4.38 -10.82
C SER A 42 -6.13 -4.53 -9.69
N ALA A 43 -5.81 -4.08 -8.48
CA ALA A 43 -6.76 -3.98 -7.36
C ALA A 43 -7.80 -2.85 -7.56
N GLY A 44 -7.68 -2.05 -8.63
CA GLY A 44 -8.59 -0.96 -8.96
C GLY A 44 -8.33 0.31 -8.15
N LEU A 45 -7.09 0.49 -7.68
CA LEU A 45 -6.59 1.71 -7.05
C LEU A 45 -5.85 2.56 -8.09
N ASN A 46 -5.88 3.87 -7.91
CA ASN A 46 -5.11 4.80 -8.74
C ASN A 46 -3.80 5.13 -8.02
N VAL A 47 -2.67 4.90 -8.67
CA VAL A 47 -1.35 5.29 -8.15
C VAL A 47 -1.22 6.81 -8.21
N ASP A 48 -0.93 7.43 -7.06
CA ASP A 48 -0.75 8.87 -6.90
C ASP A 48 0.73 9.26 -6.95
N THR A 49 1.58 8.47 -6.28
CA THR A 49 3.02 8.74 -6.22
C THR A 49 3.77 7.43 -6.08
N VAL A 50 4.91 7.35 -6.76
CA VAL A 50 5.93 6.32 -6.53
C VAL A 50 7.22 7.05 -6.15
N SER A 51 7.85 6.66 -5.06
CA SER A 51 9.12 7.20 -4.62
C SER A 51 10.04 6.10 -4.13
N THR A 52 11.35 6.30 -4.27
CA THR A 52 12.38 5.40 -3.78
C THR A 52 13.22 6.14 -2.72
N PRO A 53 12.88 6.05 -1.43
CA PRO A 53 13.59 6.76 -0.37
C PRO A 53 15.09 6.41 -0.31
N ASP A 54 15.42 5.18 -0.72
CA ASP A 54 16.78 4.66 -0.86
C ASP A 54 16.81 3.60 -1.97
N SER A 55 17.97 2.98 -2.21
CA SER A 55 18.17 1.96 -3.26
C SER A 55 17.50 0.61 -2.95
N LEU A 56 17.06 0.39 -1.73
CA LEU A 56 16.49 -0.87 -1.22
C LEU A 56 14.98 -0.77 -0.96
N THR A 57 14.39 0.42 -1.12
CA THR A 57 13.02 0.71 -0.73
C THR A 57 12.26 1.38 -1.86
N TRP A 58 11.10 0.82 -2.19
CA TRP A 58 10.08 1.43 -3.04
C TRP A 58 8.85 1.75 -2.21
N MET A 59 8.32 2.94 -2.39
CA MET A 59 7.09 3.38 -1.74
C MET A 59 6.09 3.80 -2.82
N ILE A 60 4.90 3.23 -2.76
CA ILE A 60 3.79 3.50 -3.66
C ILE A 60 2.65 4.04 -2.81
N ILE A 61 2.19 5.25 -3.13
CA ILE A 61 0.99 5.83 -2.55
C ILE A 61 -0.10 5.74 -3.62
N ALA A 62 -1.23 5.14 -3.25
CA ALA A 62 -2.38 4.96 -4.10
C ALA A 62 -3.65 5.44 -3.40
N LYS A 63 -4.65 5.75 -4.21
CA LYS A 63 -5.93 6.28 -3.77
C LYS A 63 -7.06 5.51 -4.42
N LYS A 64 -8.11 5.19 -3.67
CA LYS A 64 -9.39 4.81 -4.28
C LYS A 64 -10.08 6.09 -4.79
N GLY A 65 -10.48 6.09 -6.07
CA GLY A 65 -11.25 7.21 -6.65
C GLY A 65 -12.55 7.46 -5.88
N MET A 66 -13.00 8.72 -5.86
CA MET A 66 -14.26 9.10 -5.22
C MET A 66 -15.44 8.49 -5.99
N SER A 67 -16.29 7.75 -5.31
CA SER A 67 -17.61 7.35 -5.81
C SER A 67 -18.69 7.96 -4.92
N LEU A 68 -19.96 7.90 -5.35
CA LEU A 68 -21.12 8.35 -4.55
C LEU A 68 -21.18 7.74 -3.14
N PHE A 69 -20.42 6.66 -2.88
CA PHE A 69 -20.39 5.93 -1.62
C PHE A 69 -18.98 5.75 -1.04
N SER A 70 -17.94 6.45 -1.51
CA SER A 70 -16.59 6.39 -0.90
C SER A 70 -15.84 7.71 -1.00
N TYR A 71 -15.47 8.25 0.15
CA TYR A 71 -14.76 9.53 0.31
C TYR A 71 -13.23 9.44 0.09
N GLY A 72 -12.79 8.40 -0.62
CA GLY A 72 -11.39 8.11 -0.89
C GLY A 72 -10.70 7.36 0.24
N GLU A 73 -9.93 6.35 -0.12
CA GLU A 73 -9.06 5.59 0.78
C GLU A 73 -7.62 5.82 0.34
N LEU A 74 -6.71 5.99 1.31
CA LEU A 74 -5.28 6.09 1.04
C LEU A 74 -4.63 4.75 1.34
N VAL A 75 -3.87 4.25 0.37
CA VAL A 75 -3.11 3.00 0.50
C VAL A 75 -1.65 3.33 0.28
N ARG A 76 -0.81 2.89 1.21
CA ARG A 76 0.65 2.93 1.10
C ARG A 76 1.15 1.51 0.98
N VAL A 77 1.87 1.22 -0.11
CA VAL A 77 2.60 -0.03 -0.28
C VAL A 77 4.09 0.28 -0.17
N VAL A 78 4.78 -0.36 0.76
CA VAL A 78 6.23 -0.28 0.91
C VAL A 78 6.81 -1.63 0.50
N VAL A 79 7.72 -1.62 -0.46
CA VAL A 79 8.47 -2.79 -0.90
C VAL A 79 9.92 -2.55 -0.51
N ALA A 80 10.44 -3.32 0.44
CA ALA A 80 11.78 -3.14 0.97
C ALA A 80 12.56 -4.45 0.91
N GLN A 81 13.80 -4.39 0.44
CA GLN A 81 14.71 -5.53 0.54
C GLN A 81 15.24 -5.65 1.98
N THR A 82 15.14 -6.85 2.53
CA THR A 82 15.67 -7.19 3.85
C THR A 82 17.14 -7.65 3.75
N PRO A 83 17.90 -7.67 4.86
CA PRO A 83 19.32 -8.05 4.86
C PRO A 83 19.59 -9.47 4.36
N ASP A 84 18.62 -10.37 4.49
CA ASP A 84 18.63 -11.76 3.97
C ASP A 84 18.28 -11.85 2.47
N ARG A 85 18.21 -10.71 1.77
CA ARG A 85 17.82 -10.56 0.35
C ARG A 85 16.37 -10.88 0.02
N ALA A 86 15.53 -11.25 0.99
CA ALA A 86 14.10 -11.31 0.77
C ALA A 86 13.54 -9.91 0.52
N VAL A 87 12.34 -9.83 -0.05
CA VAL A 87 11.63 -8.58 -0.26
C VAL A 87 10.36 -8.56 0.56
N ALA A 88 10.29 -7.66 1.52
CA ALA A 88 9.11 -7.42 2.34
C ALA A 88 8.20 -6.42 1.65
N VAL A 89 6.94 -6.82 1.42
CA VAL A 89 5.88 -5.94 0.93
C VAL A 89 4.91 -5.68 2.07
N ARG A 90 4.75 -4.40 2.42
CA ARG A 90 3.89 -3.94 3.51
C ARG A 90 2.78 -3.09 2.93
N VAL A 91 1.53 -3.44 3.22
CA VAL A 91 0.36 -2.69 2.78
C VAL A 91 -0.29 -2.03 3.98
N PHE A 92 -0.32 -0.70 3.96
CA PHE A 92 -0.97 0.10 4.98
C PHE A 92 -2.14 0.88 4.37
N THR A 93 -3.33 0.70 4.93
CA THR A 93 -4.53 1.41 4.49
C THR A 93 -4.98 2.38 5.59
N LYS A 94 -5.29 3.63 5.22
CA LYS A 94 -5.95 4.59 6.12
C LYS A 94 -7.22 5.13 5.45
N ARG A 95 -8.33 5.07 6.19
CA ARG A 95 -9.59 5.71 5.76
C ARG A 95 -9.44 7.23 5.90
N ARG A 96 -9.82 8.02 4.89
CA ARG A 96 -9.76 9.50 4.96
C ARG A 96 -10.77 10.10 5.95
N LEU A 97 -11.92 9.45 6.13
CA LEU A 97 -12.96 9.87 7.08
C LEU A 97 -13.31 8.68 7.98
N ALA A 98 -13.38 8.90 9.28
CA ALA A 98 -13.78 7.89 10.26
C ALA A 98 -15.24 7.42 10.05
N THR A 99 -16.06 8.25 9.40
CA THR A 99 -17.47 7.97 9.08
C THR A 99 -17.67 7.18 7.77
N ASN A 100 -16.61 6.76 7.09
CA ASN A 100 -16.72 6.02 5.82
C ASN A 100 -16.96 4.52 6.10
N VAL A 101 -18.23 4.16 6.36
CA VAL A 101 -18.68 2.80 6.71
C VAL A 101 -18.51 1.80 5.56
N THR A 102 -18.56 2.28 4.31
CA THR A 102 -18.44 1.52 3.05
C THR A 102 -17.00 1.32 2.57
N ALA A 103 -16.02 1.94 3.24
CA ALA A 103 -14.61 1.70 2.96
C ALA A 103 -14.27 0.23 3.24
N LYS A 104 -13.60 -0.45 2.29
CA LYS A 104 -13.18 -1.85 2.47
C LYS A 104 -12.31 -2.02 3.71
N GLY A 105 -11.66 -0.94 4.16
CA GLY A 105 -10.95 -0.88 5.44
C GLY A 105 -9.57 -1.52 5.38
N ASP A 106 -9.43 -2.59 4.60
CA ASP A 106 -8.18 -3.26 4.30
C ASP A 106 -8.07 -3.64 2.82
N TRP A 107 -7.00 -3.17 2.17
CA TRP A 107 -6.68 -3.46 0.77
C TRP A 107 -5.54 -4.46 0.61
N SER A 108 -4.91 -4.90 1.71
CA SER A 108 -3.78 -5.82 1.69
C SER A 108 -4.11 -7.12 0.96
N GLY A 109 -5.22 -7.77 1.29
CA GLY A 109 -5.61 -9.04 0.68
C GLY A 109 -5.79 -8.93 -0.84
N ALA A 110 -6.44 -7.87 -1.32
CA ALA A 110 -6.62 -7.65 -2.76
C ALA A 110 -5.30 -7.38 -3.47
N ILE A 111 -4.39 -6.61 -2.85
CA ILE A 111 -3.08 -6.30 -3.42
C ILE A 111 -2.19 -7.54 -3.42
N PHE A 112 -2.14 -8.29 -2.32
CA PHE A 112 -1.36 -9.52 -2.23
C PHE A 112 -1.85 -10.59 -3.19
N GLN A 113 -3.17 -10.76 -3.34
CA GLN A 113 -3.71 -11.70 -4.32
C GLN A 113 -3.27 -11.36 -5.76
N GLN A 114 -3.29 -10.08 -6.14
CA GLN A 114 -2.82 -9.67 -7.46
C GLN A 114 -1.31 -9.81 -7.60
N LEU A 115 -0.56 -9.48 -6.55
CA LEU A 115 0.90 -9.59 -6.55
C LEU A 115 1.36 -11.04 -6.68
N ASP A 116 0.74 -11.96 -5.94
CA ASP A 116 0.99 -13.40 -6.04
C ASP A 116 0.74 -13.91 -7.45
N ARG A 117 -0.36 -13.48 -8.08
CA ARG A 117 -0.69 -13.85 -9.45
C ARG A 117 0.35 -13.34 -10.45
N ILE A 118 0.75 -12.07 -10.35
CA ILE A 118 1.75 -11.47 -11.26
C ILE A 118 3.11 -12.16 -11.11
N LEU A 119 3.52 -12.48 -9.88
CA LEU A 119 4.80 -13.13 -9.61
C LEU A 119 4.80 -14.63 -9.93
N ALA A 120 3.65 -15.30 -9.95
CA ALA A 120 3.55 -16.69 -10.41
C ALA A 120 3.65 -16.82 -11.94
N GLU A 121 3.42 -15.73 -12.68
CA GLU A 121 3.52 -15.65 -14.14
C GLU A 121 4.95 -15.28 -14.62
N HIS A 122 5.89 -15.02 -13.70
CA HIS A 122 7.30 -14.66 -13.97
C HIS A 122 8.27 -15.74 -13.48
#